data_AF-A0A817IHW8-F1
#
_entry.id   AF-A0A817IHW8-F1
#
_cell.length_a   1.000
_cell.length_b   1.000
_cell.length_c   1.000
_cell.angle_alpha   90.00
_cell.angle_beta   90.00
_cell.angle_gamma   90.00
#
_symmetry.space_group_name_H-M   'P 1'
#
loop_
_entity.id
_entity.type
_entity.pdbx_description
1 polymer ?
#
loop_
_entity_poly.entity_id
_entity_poly.type
_entity_poly.pdbx_seq_one_letter_code
_entity_poly.pdbx_strand_id
1 'polypeptide(L)'
;MPNVWFMHRRAIRPAVLPFRFKQSAQPPRKKYIPVIKLIKLFAAILVPLMIGAFTVVTTLQDSKSARYQREADLTRMERQGQLQEEVEKRQRLADLEKLHEQQDYNDRAAKEARMQNIYDAYMRDLTNIVLKPNTNLTVPELLFVRSRTSSILDQIDVKRKWYLIKFLYDSELLYAKDSGYRFVDLGGSDLSN
;
A
#
# COMPACT_ATOMS: atom_id res chain seq x y z
N MET A 1 -25.05 -108.57 24.44
CA MET A 1 -23.95 -108.99 25.32
C MET A 1 -23.81 -108.00 26.48
N PRO A 2 -23.41 -108.49 27.66
CA PRO A 2 -23.80 -108.04 29.01
C PRO A 2 -22.68 -107.22 29.69
N ASN A 3 -22.83 -106.55 30.84
CA ASN A 3 -22.85 -107.02 32.24
C ASN A 3 -22.98 -105.74 33.11
N VAL A 4 -23.90 -105.57 34.05
CA VAL A 4 -24.09 -106.21 35.38
C VAL A 4 -22.92 -105.94 36.33
N TRP A 5 -23.20 -105.37 37.51
CA TRP A 5 -22.83 -105.81 38.88
C TRP A 5 -22.90 -104.61 39.87
N PHE A 6 -23.94 -104.48 40.71
CA PHE A 6 -24.28 -105.15 41.98
C PHE A 6 -23.43 -104.73 43.20
N MET A 7 -24.08 -104.09 44.20
CA MET A 7 -24.35 -104.61 45.56
C MET A 7 -24.75 -103.43 46.50
N HIS A 8 -25.94 -103.30 47.08
CA HIS A 8 -26.76 -104.10 48.02
C HIS A 8 -26.27 -104.15 49.49
N ARG A 9 -27.05 -103.50 50.37
CA ARG A 9 -27.76 -104.00 51.59
C ARG A 9 -27.86 -102.88 52.65
N ARG A 10 -29.04 -102.31 52.91
CA ARG A 10 -30.06 -102.69 53.93
C ARG A 10 -29.53 -102.84 55.36
N ALA A 11 -30.04 -102.00 56.29
CA ALA A 11 -30.80 -102.41 57.49
C ALA A 11 -31.16 -101.15 58.32
N ILE A 12 -32.45 -100.84 58.49
CA ILE A 12 -33.30 -101.07 59.68
C ILE A 12 -33.23 -99.93 60.73
N ARG A 13 -34.42 -99.37 61.05
CA ARG A 13 -34.71 -98.29 62.01
C ARG A 13 -34.54 -98.76 63.46
N PRO A 14 -34.44 -97.85 64.44
CA PRO A 14 -35.66 -97.49 65.18
C PRO A 14 -35.77 -96.00 65.57
N ALA A 15 -37.00 -95.59 65.88
CA ALA A 15 -37.38 -94.26 66.36
C ALA A 15 -37.11 -94.11 67.86
N VAL A 16 -36.55 -92.97 68.28
CA VAL A 16 -36.70 -92.39 69.63
C VAL A 16 -36.69 -90.84 69.52
N LEU A 17 -37.51 -90.23 70.37
CA LEU A 17 -38.01 -88.85 70.46
C LEU A 17 -36.95 -87.76 70.85
N PRO A 18 -37.32 -86.47 70.93
CA PRO A 18 -36.53 -85.35 70.41
C PRO A 18 -35.52 -84.79 71.41
N PHE A 19 -34.31 -84.51 70.93
CA PHE A 19 -33.32 -83.72 71.65
C PHE A 19 -33.36 -82.26 71.18
N ARG A 20 -33.94 -81.42 72.03
CA ARG A 20 -33.92 -79.96 71.96
C ARG A 20 -32.48 -79.47 72.18
N PHE A 21 -31.73 -79.28 71.10
CA PHE A 21 -30.44 -78.59 71.15
C PHE A 21 -30.58 -77.12 70.75
N LYS A 22 -29.99 -76.30 71.61
CA LYS A 22 -29.94 -74.83 71.59
C LYS A 22 -29.47 -74.31 70.23
N GLN A 23 -30.20 -73.34 69.70
CA GLN A 23 -29.72 -72.41 68.69
C GLN A 23 -28.40 -71.78 69.18
N SER A 24 -27.28 -72.23 68.62
CA SER A 24 -26.04 -71.48 68.67
C SER A 24 -26.22 -70.25 67.78
N ALA A 25 -26.43 -69.10 68.41
CA ALA A 25 -26.47 -67.80 67.77
C ALA A 25 -25.25 -67.65 66.85
N GLN A 26 -25.50 -67.55 65.54
CA GLN A 26 -24.50 -67.05 64.61
C GLN A 26 -24.24 -65.59 64.95
N PRO A 27 -22.98 -65.15 65.11
CA PRO A 27 -22.69 -63.75 65.34
C PRO A 27 -23.14 -62.93 64.12
N PRO A 28 -23.60 -61.68 64.31
CA PRO A 28 -24.03 -60.84 63.21
C PRO A 28 -22.86 -60.65 62.24
N ARG A 29 -23.00 -61.16 61.00
CA ARG A 29 -22.10 -60.77 59.91
C ARG A 29 -22.29 -59.28 59.68
N LYS A 30 -21.40 -58.49 60.29
CA LYS A 30 -21.29 -57.05 60.04
C LYS A 30 -21.15 -56.87 58.53
N LYS A 31 -22.15 -56.23 57.91
CA LYS A 31 -22.13 -55.85 56.50
C LYS A 31 -21.09 -54.75 56.32
N TYR A 32 -19.83 -55.14 56.19
CA TYR A 32 -18.79 -54.23 55.76
C TYR A 32 -19.11 -53.82 54.32
N ILE A 33 -19.50 -52.56 54.13
CA ILE A 33 -19.50 -51.96 52.81
C ILE A 33 -18.05 -52.06 52.34
N PRO A 34 -17.77 -52.75 51.21
CA PRO A 34 -16.39 -52.90 50.76
C PRO A 34 -15.86 -51.49 50.53
N VAL A 35 -14.70 -51.17 51.11
CA VAL A 35 -14.06 -49.85 51.01
C VAL A 35 -14.01 -49.36 49.55
N ILE A 36 -13.89 -50.30 48.60
CA ILE A 36 -13.97 -50.09 47.15
C ILE A 36 -15.28 -49.41 46.70
N LYS A 37 -16.45 -49.78 47.26
CA LYS A 37 -17.73 -49.11 46.97
C LYS A 37 -17.75 -47.68 47.51
N LEU A 38 -17.15 -47.44 48.68
CA LEU A 38 -17.06 -46.10 49.26
C LEU A 38 -16.15 -45.21 48.40
N ILE A 39 -14.98 -45.72 47.98
CA ILE A 39 -14.04 -45.02 47.08
C ILE A 39 -14.72 -44.71 45.74
N LYS A 40 -15.47 -45.66 45.16
CA LYS A 40 -16.22 -45.42 43.91
C LYS A 40 -17.27 -44.32 44.05
N LEU A 41 -17.94 -44.23 45.20
CA LEU A 41 -18.95 -43.22 45.47
C LEU A 41 -18.32 -41.83 45.64
N PHE A 42 -17.20 -41.75 46.34
CA PHE A 42 -16.40 -40.52 46.41
C PHE A 42 -15.88 -40.09 45.04
N ALA A 43 -15.31 -41.00 44.25
CA ALA A 43 -14.82 -40.70 42.91
C ALA A 43 -15.97 -40.24 41.97
N ALA A 44 -17.15 -40.85 42.08
CA ALA A 44 -18.32 -40.48 41.30
C ALA A 44 -18.82 -39.05 41.57
N ILE A 45 -18.52 -38.49 42.74
CA ILE A 45 -18.86 -37.10 43.11
C ILE A 45 -17.68 -36.16 42.80
N LEU A 46 -16.46 -36.60 43.07
CA LEU A 46 -15.25 -35.77 42.94
C LEU A 46 -14.93 -35.42 41.48
N VAL A 47 -15.05 -36.39 40.57
CA VAL A 47 -14.71 -36.21 39.15
C VAL A 47 -15.59 -35.15 38.44
N PRO A 48 -16.94 -35.21 38.52
CA PRO A 48 -17.78 -34.17 37.94
C PRO A 48 -17.53 -32.78 38.54
N LEU A 49 -17.21 -32.73 39.85
CA LEU A 49 -16.93 -31.47 40.54
C LEU A 49 -15.64 -30.82 40.03
N MET A 50 -14.58 -31.62 39.81
CA MET A 50 -13.33 -31.15 39.21
C MET A 50 -13.53 -30.67 37.76
N ILE A 51 -14.33 -31.40 36.97
CA ILE A 51 -14.66 -31.01 35.59
C ILE A 51 -15.45 -29.70 35.59
N GLY A 52 -16.44 -29.54 36.47
CA GLY A 52 -17.23 -28.32 36.60
C GLY A 52 -16.38 -27.11 37.01
N ALA A 53 -15.53 -27.28 38.02
CA ALA A 53 -14.61 -26.24 38.46
C ALA A 53 -13.63 -25.83 37.34
N PHE A 54 -13.06 -26.81 36.62
CA PHE A 54 -12.18 -26.55 35.48
C PHE A 54 -12.90 -25.78 34.37
N THR A 55 -14.13 -26.18 34.02
CA THR A 55 -14.94 -25.54 32.98
C THR A 55 -15.28 -24.08 33.33
N VAL A 56 -15.57 -23.78 34.60
CA VAL A 56 -15.80 -22.39 35.06
C VAL A 56 -14.52 -21.55 34.96
N VAL A 57 -13.37 -22.11 35.33
CA VAL A 57 -12.09 -21.41 35.22
C VAL A 57 -11.73 -21.13 33.76
N THR A 58 -11.87 -22.11 32.87
CA THR A 58 -11.56 -21.94 31.44
C THR A 58 -12.49 -20.93 30.78
N THR A 59 -13.80 -21.02 31.00
CA THR A 59 -14.77 -20.05 30.43
C THR A 59 -14.51 -18.61 30.89
N LEU A 60 -14.12 -18.39 32.14
CA LEU A 60 -13.72 -17.07 32.63
C LEU A 60 -12.44 -16.57 31.94
N GLN A 61 -11.46 -17.44 31.72
CA GLN A 61 -10.21 -17.11 31.05
C GLN A 61 -10.40 -16.83 29.55
N ASP A 62 -11.27 -17.59 28.89
CA ASP A 62 -11.67 -17.40 27.50
C ASP A 62 -12.43 -16.08 27.32
N SER A 63 -13.32 -15.74 28.27
CA SER A 63 -14.05 -14.46 28.20
C SER A 63 -13.13 -13.25 28.37
N LYS A 64 -12.09 -13.34 29.21
CA LYS A 64 -11.10 -12.27 29.39
C LYS A 64 -10.21 -12.13 28.16
N SER A 65 -9.68 -13.23 27.64
CA SER A 65 -8.83 -13.20 26.44
C SER A 65 -9.59 -12.70 25.20
N ALA A 66 -10.86 -13.07 25.04
CA ALA A 66 -11.72 -12.55 23.98
C ALA A 66 -11.94 -11.03 24.08
N ARG A 67 -12.04 -10.46 25.29
CA ARG A 67 -12.14 -9.00 25.48
C ARG A 67 -10.85 -8.29 25.10
N TYR A 68 -9.70 -8.78 25.58
CA TYR A 68 -8.40 -8.23 25.21
C TYR A 68 -8.13 -8.28 23.70
N GLN A 69 -8.53 -9.37 23.03
CA GLN A 69 -8.41 -9.48 21.57
C GLN A 69 -9.29 -8.46 20.86
N ARG A 70 -10.55 -8.28 21.27
CA ARG A 70 -11.45 -7.27 20.67
C ARG A 70 -10.91 -5.86 20.83
N GLU A 71 -10.41 -5.50 22.00
CA GLU A 71 -9.81 -4.18 22.24
C GLU A 71 -8.55 -3.96 21.38
N ALA A 72 -7.70 -4.99 21.28
CA ALA A 72 -6.52 -4.94 20.42
C ALA A 72 -6.89 -4.81 18.93
N ASP A 73 -7.92 -5.52 18.48
CA ASP A 73 -8.39 -5.49 17.08
C ASP A 73 -9.05 -4.15 16.73
N LEU A 74 -9.85 -3.58 17.63
CA LEU A 74 -10.40 -2.23 17.47
C LEU A 74 -9.28 -1.20 17.34
N THR A 75 -8.29 -1.27 18.23
CA THR A 75 -7.13 -0.35 18.20
C THR A 75 -6.33 -0.50 16.90
N ARG A 76 -6.18 -1.73 16.39
CA ARG A 76 -5.49 -2.00 15.12
C ARG A 76 -6.28 -1.45 13.94
N MET A 77 -7.59 -1.61 13.94
CA MET A 77 -8.47 -1.13 12.89
C MET A 77 -8.45 0.41 12.81
N GLU A 78 -8.53 1.09 13.95
CA GLU A 78 -8.42 2.55 14.01
C GLU A 78 -7.07 3.05 13.47
N ARG A 79 -5.96 2.43 13.89
CA ARG A 79 -4.63 2.80 13.37
C ARG A 79 -4.50 2.53 11.87
N GLN A 80 -5.04 1.42 11.39
CA GLN A 80 -5.02 1.12 9.96
C GLN A 80 -5.83 2.13 9.15
N GLY A 81 -6.99 2.55 9.65
CA GLY A 81 -7.79 3.60 9.02
C GLY A 81 -7.04 4.93 8.95
N GLN A 82 -6.41 5.36 10.06
CA GLN A 82 -5.60 6.58 10.09
C GLN A 82 -4.40 6.51 9.13
N LEU A 83 -3.69 5.38 9.11
CA LEU A 83 -2.55 5.18 8.20
C LEU A 83 -3.00 5.19 6.74
N GLN A 84 -4.12 4.55 6.40
CA GLN A 84 -4.66 4.59 5.04
C GLN A 84 -5.02 6.00 4.61
N GLU A 85 -5.70 6.77 5.48
CA GLU A 85 -6.05 8.15 5.20
C GLU A 85 -4.80 9.02 5.01
N GLU A 86 -3.75 8.83 5.82
CA GLU A 86 -2.50 9.57 5.68
C GLU A 86 -1.78 9.20 4.37
N VAL A 87 -1.73 7.92 4.02
CA VAL A 87 -1.14 7.46 2.76
C VAL A 87 -1.90 8.03 1.57
N GLU A 88 -3.23 8.02 1.60
CA GLU A 88 -4.06 8.58 0.54
C GLU A 88 -3.84 10.09 0.40
N LYS A 89 -3.78 10.83 1.51
CA LYS A 89 -3.47 12.27 1.49
C LYS A 89 -2.09 12.53 0.88
N ARG A 90 -1.07 11.76 1.27
CA ARG A 90 0.29 11.88 0.72
C ARG A 90 0.32 11.57 -0.78
N GLN A 91 -0.40 10.55 -1.23
CA GLN A 91 -0.51 10.20 -2.65
C GLN A 91 -1.16 11.35 -3.44
N ARG A 92 -2.30 11.88 -2.95
CA ARG A 92 -2.98 13.01 -3.60
C ARG A 92 -2.07 14.25 -3.71
N LEU A 93 -1.29 14.54 -2.66
CA LEU A 93 -0.33 15.65 -2.69
C LEU A 93 0.80 15.42 -3.70
N ALA A 94 1.38 14.22 -3.73
CA ALA A 94 2.42 13.86 -4.69
C ALA A 94 1.91 13.89 -6.13
N ASP A 95 0.66 13.49 -6.38
CA ASP A 95 0.05 13.53 -7.70
C ASP A 95 -0.22 14.98 -8.14
N LEU A 96 -0.64 15.85 -7.22
CA LEU A 96 -0.84 17.27 -7.49
C LEU A 96 0.49 17.97 -7.80
N GLU A 97 1.55 17.64 -7.08
CA GLU A 97 2.91 18.14 -7.31
C GLU A 97 3.40 17.76 -8.71
N LYS A 98 3.26 16.50 -9.11
CA LYS A 98 3.61 16.04 -10.47
C LYS A 98 2.83 16.75 -11.56
N LEU A 99 1.54 17.02 -11.34
CA LEU A 99 0.71 17.77 -12.29
C LEU A 99 1.22 19.20 -12.49
N HIS A 100 1.56 19.89 -11.40
CA HIS A 100 2.13 21.24 -11.47
C HIS A 100 3.49 21.23 -12.18
N GLU A 101 4.39 20.31 -11.83
CA GLU A 101 5.70 20.19 -12.50
C GLU A 101 5.55 19.91 -14.00
N GLN A 102 4.62 19.03 -14.37
CA GLN A 102 4.35 18.71 -15.77
C GLN A 102 3.79 19.92 -16.52
N GLN A 103 2.91 20.69 -15.90
CA GLN A 103 2.36 21.91 -16.48
C GLN A 103 3.45 22.96 -16.70
N ASP A 104 4.30 23.21 -15.70
CA ASP A 104 5.44 24.12 -15.80
C ASP A 104 6.42 23.71 -16.91
N TYR A 105 6.69 22.40 -17.00
CA TYR A 105 7.54 21.86 -18.06
C TYR A 105 6.93 22.11 -19.45
N ASN A 106 5.64 21.82 -19.62
CA ASN A 106 4.94 22.02 -20.88
C ASN A 106 4.89 23.51 -21.27
N ASP A 107 4.67 24.41 -20.31
CA ASP A 107 4.64 25.85 -20.56
C ASP A 107 6.01 26.38 -20.99
N ARG A 108 7.09 25.91 -20.36
CA ARG A 108 8.46 26.24 -20.77
C ARG A 108 8.77 25.70 -22.16
N ALA A 109 8.40 24.45 -22.45
CA ALA A 109 8.60 23.83 -23.76
C ALA A 109 7.79 24.55 -24.85
N ALA A 110 6.56 24.94 -24.56
CA ALA A 110 5.71 25.69 -25.49
C ALA A 110 6.28 27.09 -25.75
N LYS A 111 6.79 27.78 -24.73
CA LYS A 111 7.47 29.07 -24.89
C LYS A 111 8.72 28.92 -25.76
N GLU A 112 9.54 27.91 -25.50
CA GLU A 112 10.75 27.62 -26.29
C GLU A 112 10.42 27.35 -27.76
N ALA A 113 9.41 26.52 -28.02
CA ALA A 113 8.94 26.22 -29.37
C ALA A 113 8.42 27.49 -30.08
N ARG A 114 7.71 28.38 -29.39
CA ARG A 114 7.26 29.66 -29.95
C ARG A 114 8.43 30.55 -30.32
N MET A 115 9.42 30.71 -29.45
CA MET A 115 10.62 31.51 -29.72
C MET A 115 11.41 30.95 -30.91
N GLN A 116 11.57 29.62 -30.97
CA GLN A 116 12.22 28.95 -32.10
C GLN A 116 11.47 29.19 -33.42
N ASN A 117 10.15 29.04 -33.42
CA ASN A 117 9.34 29.27 -34.62
C ASN A 117 9.43 30.71 -35.12
N ILE A 118 9.42 31.70 -34.20
CA ILE A 118 9.59 33.12 -34.52
C ILE A 118 10.96 33.35 -35.16
N TYR A 119 12.02 32.81 -34.55
CA TYR A 119 13.38 32.91 -35.06
C TYR A 119 13.52 32.28 -36.45
N ASP A 120 13.02 31.06 -36.64
CA ASP A 120 13.13 30.33 -37.91
C ASP A 120 12.34 31.01 -39.04
N ALA A 121 11.14 31.52 -38.73
CA ALA A 121 10.36 32.30 -39.68
C ALA A 121 11.11 33.56 -40.11
N TYR A 122 11.70 34.28 -39.14
CA TYR A 122 12.43 35.49 -39.45
C TYR A 122 13.73 35.23 -40.21
N MET A 123 14.49 34.19 -39.86
CA MET A 123 15.69 33.77 -40.59
C MET A 123 15.37 33.39 -42.03
N ARG A 124 14.22 32.74 -42.27
CA ARG A 124 13.75 32.44 -43.63
C ARG A 124 13.44 33.72 -44.40
N ASP A 125 12.76 34.68 -43.79
CA ASP A 125 12.47 35.99 -44.41
C ASP A 125 13.77 36.71 -44.79
N LEU A 126 14.75 36.74 -43.87
CA LEU A 126 16.06 37.34 -44.13
C LEU A 126 16.83 36.63 -45.24
N THR A 127 16.84 35.29 -45.23
CA THR A 127 17.49 34.49 -46.26
C THR A 127 16.88 34.79 -47.64
N ASN A 128 15.55 34.92 -47.72
CA ASN A 128 14.88 35.28 -48.96
C ASN A 128 15.27 36.68 -49.45
N ILE A 129 15.47 37.63 -48.54
CA ILE A 129 15.92 38.99 -48.89
C ILE A 129 17.36 38.97 -49.42
N VAL A 130 18.27 38.26 -48.75
CA VAL A 130 19.68 38.16 -49.14
C VAL A 130 19.87 37.42 -50.46
N LEU A 131 19.04 36.40 -50.73
CA LEU A 131 19.11 35.61 -51.96
C LEU A 131 18.37 36.24 -53.15
N LYS A 132 17.77 37.42 -53.02
CA LYS A 132 17.10 38.08 -54.15
C LYS A 132 18.12 38.35 -55.28
N PRO A 133 17.81 37.97 -56.53
CA PRO A 133 18.65 38.34 -57.67
C PRO A 133 18.59 39.87 -57.85
N ASN A 134 19.78 40.50 -57.96
CA ASN A 134 20.09 41.94 -57.82
C ASN A 134 20.39 42.36 -56.36
N THR A 135 21.68 42.34 -56.03
CA THR A 135 22.33 42.50 -54.72
C THR A 135 22.14 43.84 -54.01
N ASN A 136 21.34 44.75 -54.54
CA ASN A 136 21.17 46.08 -53.97
C ASN A 136 19.83 46.13 -53.24
N LEU A 137 19.86 45.92 -51.92
CA LEU A 137 18.70 46.13 -51.09
C LEU A 137 18.20 47.57 -51.26
N THR A 138 16.90 47.71 -51.51
CA THR A 138 16.27 49.02 -51.56
C THR A 138 16.15 49.61 -50.14
N VAL A 139 16.14 50.94 -50.02
CA VAL A 139 15.96 51.62 -48.72
C VAL A 139 14.71 51.13 -47.95
N PRO A 140 13.55 50.89 -48.60
CA PRO A 140 12.37 50.32 -47.93
C PRO A 140 12.62 48.92 -47.34
N GLU A 141 13.41 48.07 -47.99
CA GLU A 141 13.73 46.72 -47.50
C GLU A 141 14.66 46.77 -46.29
N LEU A 142 15.64 47.69 -46.29
CA LEU A 142 16.51 47.92 -45.14
C LEU A 142 15.73 48.45 -43.92
N LEU A 143 14.79 49.38 -44.14
CA LEU A 143 13.91 49.88 -43.07
C LEU A 143 12.99 48.79 -42.52
N PHE A 144 12.48 47.91 -43.39
CA PHE A 144 11.70 46.75 -43.00
C PHE A 144 12.53 45.75 -42.18
N VAL A 145 13.74 45.43 -42.63
CA VAL A 145 14.66 44.57 -41.88
C VAL A 145 14.93 45.19 -40.51
N ARG A 146 15.26 46.48 -40.44
CA ARG A 146 15.54 47.19 -39.18
C ARG A 146 14.38 47.13 -38.20
N SER A 147 13.18 47.50 -38.62
CA SER A 147 12.01 47.53 -37.72
C SER A 147 11.65 46.13 -37.23
N ARG A 148 11.74 45.14 -38.12
CA ARG A 148 11.43 43.76 -37.78
C ARG A 148 12.50 43.10 -36.92
N THR A 149 13.79 43.36 -37.16
CA THR A 149 14.89 42.90 -36.28
C THR A 149 14.64 43.35 -34.85
N SER A 150 14.34 44.64 -34.64
CA SER A 150 14.10 45.19 -33.30
C SER A 150 12.97 44.43 -32.57
N SER A 151 11.83 44.26 -33.25
CA SER A 151 10.70 43.53 -32.68
C SER A 151 10.98 42.05 -32.40
N ILE A 152 11.80 41.39 -33.23
CA ILE A 152 12.17 39.98 -33.08
C ILE A 152 13.17 39.80 -31.94
N LEU A 153 14.14 40.72 -31.78
CA LEU A 153 15.10 40.68 -30.68
C LEU A 153 14.37 40.65 -29.32
N ASP A 154 13.31 41.42 -29.13
CA ASP A 154 12.55 41.43 -27.87
C ASP A 154 11.80 40.12 -27.58
N GLN A 155 11.63 39.25 -28.59
CA GLN A 155 10.84 38.02 -28.50
C GLN A 155 11.68 36.74 -28.44
N ILE A 156 13.00 36.84 -28.59
CA ILE A 156 13.92 35.69 -28.62
C ILE A 156 14.94 35.74 -27.47
N ASP A 157 15.52 34.60 -27.14
CA ASP A 157 16.54 34.48 -26.11
C ASP A 157 17.91 35.00 -26.58
N VAL A 158 18.78 35.24 -25.60
CA VAL A 158 20.10 35.85 -25.75
C VAL A 158 20.98 35.10 -26.75
N LYS A 159 20.93 33.75 -26.77
CA LYS A 159 21.73 32.95 -27.69
C LYS A 159 21.29 33.17 -29.13
N ARG A 160 19.97 33.15 -29.39
CA ARG A 160 19.40 33.43 -30.71
C ARG A 160 19.63 34.88 -31.14
N LYS A 161 19.54 35.85 -30.22
CA LYS A 161 19.90 37.27 -30.49
C LYS A 161 21.32 37.37 -31.05
N TRP A 162 22.28 36.69 -30.43
CA TRP A 162 23.67 36.73 -30.87
C TRP A 162 23.86 36.18 -32.29
N TYR A 163 23.26 35.03 -32.60
CA TYR A 163 23.32 34.47 -33.96
C TYR A 163 22.64 35.36 -35.00
N LEU A 164 21.51 35.97 -34.64
CA LEU A 164 20.79 36.88 -35.52
C LEU A 164 21.62 38.12 -35.85
N ILE A 165 22.21 38.76 -34.83
CA ILE A 165 23.06 39.95 -35.01
C ILE A 165 24.28 39.60 -35.86
N LYS A 166 24.92 38.45 -35.57
CA LYS A 166 26.05 37.98 -36.36
C LYS A 166 25.66 37.76 -37.84
N PHE A 167 24.52 37.12 -38.09
CA PHE A 167 24.02 36.92 -39.45
C PHE A 167 23.77 38.25 -40.18
N LEU A 168 23.13 39.21 -39.51
CA LEU A 168 22.86 40.54 -40.08
C LEU A 168 24.14 41.31 -40.38
N TYR A 169 25.17 41.15 -39.56
CA TYR A 169 26.50 41.70 -39.77
C TYR A 169 27.19 41.06 -40.98
N ASP A 170 27.27 39.72 -41.01
CA ASP A 170 27.93 38.95 -42.07
C ASP A 170 27.24 39.15 -43.44
N SER A 171 25.95 39.44 -43.45
CA SER A 171 25.16 39.70 -44.66
C SER A 171 25.15 41.18 -45.09
N GLU A 172 25.95 42.04 -44.45
CA GLU A 172 25.98 43.50 -44.67
C GLU A 172 24.61 44.22 -44.49
N LEU A 173 23.62 43.56 -43.88
CA LEU A 173 22.27 44.12 -43.66
C LEU A 173 22.25 45.21 -42.57
N LEU A 174 23.30 45.32 -41.76
CA LEU A 174 23.51 46.39 -40.78
C LEU A 174 24.17 47.64 -41.39
N TYR A 175 24.72 47.56 -42.60
CA TYR A 175 25.49 48.64 -43.21
C TYR A 175 25.07 48.85 -44.67
N ALA A 176 24.25 49.87 -44.92
CA ALA A 176 23.99 50.31 -46.28
C ALA A 176 25.23 51.06 -46.81
N LYS A 177 26.02 50.41 -47.68
CA LYS A 177 27.28 50.92 -48.22
C LYS A 177 27.14 52.25 -49.01
N ASP A 178 25.93 52.56 -49.49
CA ASP A 178 25.67 53.71 -50.38
C ASP A 178 24.86 54.88 -49.79
N SER A 179 24.38 54.82 -48.54
CA SER A 179 23.36 55.78 -48.07
C SER A 179 23.80 56.82 -47.03
N GLY A 180 25.08 56.91 -46.64
CA GLY A 180 25.55 57.93 -45.69
C GLY A 180 24.93 57.87 -44.28
N TYR A 181 24.04 56.91 -44.02
CA TYR A 181 23.47 56.66 -42.70
C TYR A 181 24.43 55.80 -41.88
N ARG A 182 25.05 56.45 -40.88
CA ARG A 182 25.87 55.80 -39.86
C ARG A 182 25.07 54.73 -39.12
N PHE A 183 25.75 53.59 -38.90
CA PHE A 183 25.52 52.56 -37.88
C PHE A 183 24.08 52.38 -37.37
N VAL A 184 23.53 51.19 -37.60
CA VAL A 184 22.30 50.75 -36.93
C VAL A 184 22.56 50.69 -35.42
N ASP A 185 22.06 51.70 -34.71
CA ASP A 185 22.00 51.71 -33.26
C ASP A 185 20.95 50.68 -32.81
N LEU A 186 21.43 49.52 -32.34
CA LEU A 186 20.64 48.46 -31.71
C LEU A 186 20.58 48.63 -30.18
N GLY A 187 21.11 49.74 -29.64
CA GLY A 187 21.25 49.98 -28.19
C GLY A 187 19.95 50.17 -27.42
N GLY A 188 18.80 50.24 -28.11
CA GLY A 188 17.48 50.26 -27.49
C GLY A 188 16.92 48.88 -27.13
N SER A 189 17.45 47.81 -27.73
CA SER A 189 17.08 46.44 -27.41
C SER A 189 18.06 45.94 -26.35
N ASP A 190 17.59 45.63 -25.15
CA ASP A 190 18.44 45.21 -24.04
C ASP A 190 19.19 43.91 -24.43
N LEU A 191 20.48 44.08 -24.74
CA LEU A 191 21.45 43.00 -25.03
C LEU A 191 22.12 42.51 -23.75
N SER A 192 21.85 43.16 -22.61
CA SER A 192 22.34 42.78 -21.29
C SER A 192 21.32 41.93 -20.56
N ASN A 193 21.39 40.61 -20.71
CA ASN A 193 21.03 39.64 -19.67
C ASN A 193 21.73 38.31 -19.95
#